data_AF-A0A2D8U7F5-F1
#
_entry.id   AF-A0A2D8U7F5-F1
#
_cell.length_a   1.000
_cell.length_b   1.000
_cell.length_c   1.000
_cell.angle_alpha   90.00
_cell.angle_beta   90.00
_cell.angle_gamma   90.00
#
_symmetry.space_group_name_H-M   'P 1'
#
loop_
_entity.id
_entity.type
_entity.pdbx_description
1 polymer ?
#
loop_
_entity_poly.entity_id
_entity_poly.type
_entity_poly.pdbx_seq_one_letter_code
_entity_poly.pdbx_strand_id
1 'polypeptide(L)'
;MQIVMSVDFGHDDQLIFAQQLGVNNVLVRINQSWNHEIIEQVKNRVKQCGLILVGLEGFDPKHECADNSVIAAGETGVTLLSTFMKENNQNIQRPIGRGNALVSTIKDEIYEDPIESVSHLAKKNNVKIAWTYPYVSNKPSTGIDLQITEWSKTQERQLAQTKAPVYIARVGNRIGKNQAFLDDGEISLPQTLRKLQSLGFSGYIATTPPPGLIDDTDWRHKGRSHDVGYLKAIIQTLESCQGH
;
A
#
# COMPACT_ATOMS: atom_id res chain seq x y z
N MET A 1 -1.89 -5.51 16.18
CA MET A 1 -1.77 -5.00 14.78
C MET A 1 -1.73 -6.22 13.85
N GLN A 2 -2.12 -6.13 12.58
CA GLN A 2 -2.16 -7.33 11.72
C GLN A 2 -1.19 -7.21 10.55
N ILE A 3 -0.40 -8.26 10.28
CA ILE A 3 0.48 -8.28 9.11
C ILE A 3 -0.36 -8.55 7.87
N VAL A 4 -0.06 -7.81 6.79
CA VAL A 4 -0.62 -8.02 5.45
C VAL A 4 0.51 -8.10 4.43
N MET A 5 0.37 -8.98 3.43
CA MET A 5 1.36 -9.14 2.37
C MET A 5 0.84 -8.61 1.04
N SER A 6 1.62 -7.76 0.39
CA SER A 6 1.33 -7.33 -0.98
C SER A 6 1.73 -8.40 -1.98
N VAL A 7 0.77 -8.89 -2.75
CA VAL A 7 0.95 -9.88 -3.81
C VAL A 7 0.45 -9.31 -5.14
N ASP A 8 0.97 -9.79 -6.25
CA ASP A 8 0.56 -9.37 -7.59
C ASP A 8 -0.53 -10.31 -8.15
N PHE A 9 -1.54 -9.74 -8.82
CA PHE A 9 -2.55 -10.53 -9.51
C PHE A 9 -1.92 -11.44 -10.56
N GLY A 10 -2.40 -12.68 -10.65
CA GLY A 10 -1.84 -13.70 -11.53
C GLY A 10 -0.80 -14.61 -10.87
N HIS A 11 -0.24 -14.22 -9.71
CA HIS A 11 0.88 -14.90 -9.07
C HIS A 11 0.45 -15.77 -7.88
N ASP A 12 0.00 -16.99 -8.17
CA ASP A 12 -0.45 -17.94 -7.13
C ASP A 12 0.71 -18.41 -6.25
N ASP A 13 1.93 -18.40 -6.77
CA ASP A 13 3.16 -18.66 -6.01
C ASP A 13 3.33 -17.67 -4.83
N GLN A 14 2.96 -16.40 -5.01
CA GLN A 14 3.03 -15.39 -3.96
C GLN A 14 1.95 -15.59 -2.88
N LEU A 15 0.77 -16.09 -3.26
CA LEU A 15 -0.28 -16.48 -2.31
C LEU A 15 0.17 -17.68 -1.46
N ILE A 16 0.70 -18.73 -2.11
CA ILE A 16 1.25 -19.91 -1.43
C ILE A 16 2.37 -19.49 -0.48
N PHE A 17 3.23 -18.56 -0.91
CA PHE A 17 4.30 -18.03 -0.07
C PHE A 17 3.78 -17.29 1.17
N ALA A 18 2.71 -16.50 1.05
CA ALA A 18 2.07 -15.86 2.19
C ALA A 18 1.59 -16.89 3.22
N GLN A 19 0.99 -17.99 2.77
CA GLN A 19 0.58 -19.09 3.65
C GLN A 19 1.79 -19.73 4.36
N GLN A 20 2.87 -20.01 3.63
CA GLN A 20 4.09 -20.62 4.18
C GLN A 20 4.73 -19.75 5.28
N LEU A 21 4.64 -18.43 5.13
CA LEU A 21 5.09 -17.48 6.15
C LEU A 21 4.08 -17.27 7.29
N GLY A 22 2.90 -17.90 7.23
CA GLY A 22 1.82 -17.74 8.19
C GLY A 22 1.23 -16.32 8.19
N VAL A 23 1.21 -15.65 7.04
CA VAL A 23 0.54 -14.36 6.85
C VAL A 23 -0.79 -14.60 6.16
N ASN A 24 -1.88 -14.46 6.91
CA ASN A 24 -3.22 -14.82 6.41
C ASN A 24 -3.88 -13.70 5.60
N ASN A 25 -3.42 -12.47 5.74
CA ASN A 25 -4.00 -11.29 5.11
C ASN A 25 -3.18 -10.88 3.89
N VAL A 26 -3.84 -10.59 2.77
CA VAL A 26 -3.17 -10.11 1.55
C VAL A 26 -3.82 -8.86 0.98
N LEU A 27 -2.98 -8.01 0.41
CA LEU A 27 -3.36 -6.94 -0.50
C LEU A 27 -2.97 -7.38 -1.90
N VAL A 28 -3.90 -7.32 -2.86
CA VAL A 28 -3.63 -7.79 -4.22
C VAL A 28 -3.47 -6.59 -5.16
N ARG A 29 -2.32 -6.49 -5.81
CA ARG A 29 -2.05 -5.48 -6.82
C ARG A 29 -2.57 -5.92 -8.18
N ILE A 30 -3.31 -5.05 -8.84
CA ILE A 30 -3.85 -5.30 -10.18
C ILE A 30 -3.33 -4.19 -11.11
N ASN A 31 -2.46 -4.56 -12.06
CA ASN A 31 -1.81 -3.64 -12.99
C ASN A 31 -2.58 -3.44 -14.32
N GLN A 32 -3.89 -3.70 -14.30
CA GLN A 32 -4.82 -3.60 -15.43
C GLN A 32 -6.09 -2.91 -14.96
N SER A 33 -7.03 -2.60 -15.86
CA SER A 33 -8.32 -2.00 -15.48
C SER A 33 -9.10 -2.92 -14.55
N TRP A 34 -9.68 -2.36 -13.48
CA TRP A 34 -10.45 -3.14 -12.51
C TRP A 34 -11.91 -3.15 -12.95
N ASN A 35 -12.44 -4.35 -13.13
CA ASN A 35 -13.85 -4.57 -13.37
C ASN A 35 -14.35 -5.69 -12.44
N HIS A 36 -15.66 -5.88 -12.41
CA HIS A 36 -16.29 -6.87 -11.54
C HIS A 36 -15.69 -8.28 -11.72
N GLU A 37 -15.45 -8.70 -12.96
CA GLU A 37 -14.91 -10.03 -13.26
C GLU A 37 -13.51 -10.23 -12.67
N ILE A 38 -12.59 -9.28 -12.90
CA ILE A 38 -11.22 -9.36 -12.39
C ILE A 38 -11.21 -9.35 -10.85
N ILE A 39 -12.03 -8.53 -10.21
CA ILE A 39 -12.09 -8.49 -8.74
C ILE A 39 -12.66 -9.79 -8.17
N GLU A 40 -13.67 -10.39 -8.80
CA GLU A 40 -14.16 -11.72 -8.41
C GLU A 40 -13.10 -12.81 -8.62
N GLN A 41 -12.33 -12.78 -9.71
CA GLN A 41 -11.21 -13.72 -9.90
C GLN A 41 -10.16 -13.59 -8.80
N VAL A 42 -9.81 -12.36 -8.41
CA VAL A 42 -8.91 -12.08 -7.28
C VAL A 42 -9.45 -12.67 -5.99
N LYS A 43 -10.70 -12.37 -5.63
CA LYS A 43 -11.34 -12.88 -4.41
C LYS A 43 -11.34 -14.41 -4.38
N ASN A 44 -11.72 -15.04 -5.49
CA ASN A 44 -11.81 -16.49 -5.59
C ASN A 44 -10.44 -17.16 -5.40
N ARG A 45 -9.39 -16.63 -6.03
CA ARG A 45 -8.02 -17.16 -5.90
C ARG A 45 -7.49 -17.01 -4.48
N VAL A 46 -7.65 -15.84 -3.86
CA VAL A 46 -7.24 -15.60 -2.46
C VAL A 46 -7.99 -16.55 -1.52
N LYS A 47 -9.30 -16.70 -1.69
CA LYS A 47 -10.13 -17.60 -0.89
C LYS A 47 -9.76 -19.08 -1.08
N GLN A 48 -9.46 -19.51 -2.30
CA GLN A 48 -9.01 -20.88 -2.59
C GLN A 48 -7.67 -21.21 -1.91
N CYS A 49 -6.82 -20.19 -1.74
CA CYS A 49 -5.61 -20.29 -0.93
C CYS A 49 -5.87 -20.14 0.58
N GLY A 50 -7.12 -20.13 1.05
CA GLY A 50 -7.42 -19.98 2.49
C GLY A 50 -6.91 -18.67 3.11
N LEU A 51 -6.65 -17.66 2.28
CA LEU A 51 -6.19 -16.33 2.69
C LEU A 51 -7.39 -15.35 2.74
N ILE A 52 -7.15 -14.21 3.37
CA ILE A 52 -8.12 -13.12 3.52
C ILE A 52 -7.69 -11.97 2.60
N LEU A 53 -8.56 -11.61 1.66
CA LEU A 53 -8.39 -10.41 0.85
C LEU A 53 -8.73 -9.18 1.69
N VAL A 54 -7.72 -8.40 2.06
CA VAL A 54 -7.89 -7.16 2.82
C VAL A 54 -8.35 -6.02 1.91
N GLY A 55 -7.83 -5.97 0.69
CA GLY A 55 -8.07 -4.89 -0.25
C GLY A 55 -7.23 -5.03 -1.52
N LEU A 56 -7.39 -4.05 -2.40
CA LEU A 56 -6.65 -3.99 -3.67
C LEU A 56 -5.61 -2.87 -3.64
N GLU A 57 -4.49 -3.09 -4.33
CA GLU A 57 -3.39 -2.13 -4.48
C GLU A 57 -3.25 -1.67 -5.93
N GLY A 58 -2.75 -0.45 -6.09
CA GLY A 58 -2.53 0.16 -7.40
C GLY A 58 -3.72 0.96 -7.92
N PHE A 59 -4.61 1.41 -7.02
CA PHE A 59 -5.73 2.24 -7.40
C PHE A 59 -5.23 3.61 -7.86
N ASP A 60 -5.45 3.94 -9.13
CA ASP A 60 -5.17 5.27 -9.67
C ASP A 60 -6.49 6.07 -9.75
N PRO A 61 -6.71 7.05 -8.84
CA PRO A 61 -7.92 7.88 -8.81
C PRO A 61 -8.04 8.81 -10.01
N LYS A 62 -6.96 8.97 -10.81
CA LYS A 62 -6.96 9.80 -12.03
C LYS A 62 -7.20 8.99 -13.29
N HIS A 63 -7.25 7.67 -13.21
CA HIS A 63 -7.52 6.81 -14.35
C HIS A 63 -8.97 7.01 -14.83
N GLU A 64 -9.21 6.96 -16.14
CA GLU A 64 -10.56 7.12 -16.73
C GLU A 64 -11.58 6.08 -16.24
N CYS A 65 -11.09 4.96 -15.70
CA CYS A 65 -11.89 3.87 -15.14
C CYS A 65 -11.95 3.87 -13.60
N ALA A 66 -11.48 4.93 -12.92
CA ALA A 66 -11.43 4.97 -11.46
C ALA A 66 -12.82 4.75 -10.83
N ASP A 67 -13.85 5.40 -11.37
CA ASP A 67 -15.21 5.27 -10.88
C ASP A 67 -15.75 3.84 -11.02
N ASN A 68 -15.56 3.24 -12.20
CA ASN A 68 -15.94 1.85 -12.45
C ASN A 68 -15.21 0.87 -11.53
N SER A 69 -13.93 1.17 -11.23
CA SER A 69 -13.11 0.35 -10.32
C SER A 69 -13.65 0.41 -8.89
N VAL A 70 -14.08 1.59 -8.42
CA VAL A 70 -14.70 1.78 -7.10
C VAL A 70 -16.05 1.08 -7.00
N ILE A 71 -16.90 1.23 -8.04
CA ILE A 71 -18.21 0.56 -8.08
C ILE A 71 -18.02 -0.96 -8.06
N ALA A 72 -17.16 -1.49 -8.94
CA ALA A 72 -16.87 -2.92 -8.99
C ALA A 72 -16.31 -3.45 -7.66
N ALA A 73 -15.44 -2.69 -6.98
CA ALA A 73 -14.97 -3.06 -5.65
C ALA A 73 -16.12 -3.15 -4.64
N GLY A 74 -17.03 -2.17 -4.62
CA GLY A 74 -18.21 -2.17 -3.75
C GLY A 74 -19.17 -3.33 -4.02
N GLU A 75 -19.51 -3.57 -5.29
CA GLU A 75 -20.42 -4.65 -5.71
C GLU A 75 -19.88 -6.05 -5.38
N THR A 76 -18.57 -6.21 -5.45
CA THR A 76 -17.88 -7.46 -5.09
C THR A 76 -17.55 -7.55 -3.59
N GLY A 77 -17.89 -6.55 -2.78
CA GLY A 77 -17.66 -6.55 -1.34
C GLY A 77 -16.21 -6.30 -0.91
N VAL A 78 -15.34 -5.80 -1.81
CA VAL A 78 -14.01 -5.30 -1.45
C VAL A 78 -14.14 -3.92 -0.82
N THR A 79 -13.74 -3.78 0.45
CA THR A 79 -13.96 -2.56 1.23
C THR A 79 -12.77 -1.61 1.32
N LEU A 80 -11.61 -1.97 0.75
CA LEU A 80 -10.39 -1.17 0.84
C LEU A 80 -9.63 -1.13 -0.49
N LEU A 81 -9.35 0.07 -0.96
CA LEU A 81 -8.46 0.33 -2.10
C LEU A 81 -7.27 1.16 -1.61
N SER A 82 -6.06 0.78 -2.02
CA SER A 82 -4.84 1.52 -1.76
C SER A 82 -4.32 2.15 -3.05
N THR A 83 -3.94 3.41 -2.97
CA THR A 83 -3.26 4.12 -4.07
C THR A 83 -1.76 3.81 -4.14
N PHE A 84 -1.27 2.84 -3.37
CA PHE A 84 0.13 2.48 -3.38
C PHE A 84 0.51 1.88 -4.74
N MET A 85 1.39 2.58 -5.44
CA MET A 85 2.02 2.13 -6.67
C MET A 85 3.44 1.69 -6.31
N LYS A 86 3.88 0.52 -6.79
CA LYS A 86 5.29 0.14 -6.72
C LYS A 86 6.08 1.24 -7.43
N GLU A 87 7.14 1.77 -6.82
CA GLU A 87 8.08 2.64 -7.53
C GLU A 87 8.55 1.87 -8.76
N ASN A 88 8.08 2.29 -9.94
CA ASN A 88 8.76 1.93 -11.16
C ASN A 88 10.14 2.56 -11.04
N ASN A 89 11.17 1.74 -10.92
CA ASN A 89 12.54 2.16 -11.21
C ASN A 89 12.63 2.53 -12.70
N GLN A 90 11.96 3.62 -13.12
CA GLN A 90 12.30 4.32 -14.35
C GLN A 90 13.48 5.21 -14.08
N ASN A 91 14.64 4.58 -13.87
CA ASN A 91 15.91 5.12 -14.34
C ASN A 91 16.15 4.61 -15.78
N ILE A 92 15.09 4.57 -16.59
CA ILE A 92 15.23 4.55 -18.05
C ILE A 92 15.33 6.02 -18.43
N GLN A 93 16.55 6.49 -18.68
CA GLN A 93 16.76 7.73 -19.43
C GLN A 93 15.93 7.64 -20.72
N ARG A 94 14.77 8.28 -20.75
CA ARG A 94 14.10 8.54 -22.01
C ARG A 94 14.98 9.53 -22.78
N PRO A 95 15.31 9.28 -24.07
CA PRO A 95 15.98 10.27 -24.88
C PRO A 95 15.12 11.54 -24.90
N ILE A 96 15.68 12.66 -24.46
CA ILE A 96 15.06 13.97 -24.63
C ILE A 96 15.21 14.33 -26.10
N GLY A 97 14.26 13.85 -26.92
CA GLY A 97 14.10 14.26 -28.30
C GLY A 97 13.70 15.73 -28.36
N ARG A 98 14.50 16.53 -29.06
CA ARG A 98 14.22 17.95 -29.31
C ARG A 98 12.97 18.09 -30.18
N GLY A 99 11.90 18.65 -29.63
CA GLY A 99 10.67 18.91 -30.38
C GLY A 99 9.58 19.56 -29.53
N ASN A 100 9.86 20.72 -28.94
CA ASN A 100 8.80 21.60 -28.42
C ASN A 100 8.13 22.31 -29.59
N ALA A 101 6.87 21.98 -29.91
CA ALA A 101 5.96 22.86 -30.64
C ALA A 101 4.48 22.44 -30.53
N LEU A 102 3.68 23.42 -30.07
CA LEU A 102 2.25 23.70 -30.35
C LEU A 102 1.13 23.20 -29.41
N VAL A 103 0.79 24.09 -28.46
CA VAL A 103 -0.49 24.84 -28.28
C VAL A 103 -1.82 24.06 -28.17
N SER A 104 -2.54 24.24 -27.06
CA SER A 104 -3.77 25.05 -27.01
C SER A 104 -4.20 25.36 -25.58
N THR A 105 -4.54 26.63 -25.35
CA THR A 105 -5.22 27.15 -24.17
C THR A 105 -6.66 26.65 -24.19
N ILE A 106 -6.95 25.62 -23.40
CA ILE A 106 -8.32 25.20 -23.12
C ILE A 106 -8.78 25.95 -21.87
N LYS A 107 -9.97 26.55 -21.97
CA LYS A 107 -10.64 27.28 -20.90
C LYS A 107 -10.80 26.37 -19.68
N ASP A 108 -10.50 26.90 -18.50
CA ASP A 108 -10.81 26.28 -17.22
C ASP A 108 -12.34 26.16 -17.07
N GLU A 109 -12.90 25.04 -17.54
CA GLU A 109 -14.13 24.51 -16.98
C GLU A 109 -13.84 24.09 -15.55
N ILE A 110 -14.77 24.37 -14.63
CA ILE A 110 -14.67 24.00 -13.22
C ILE A 110 -14.72 22.47 -13.15
N TYR A 111 -13.57 21.82 -13.32
CA TYR A 111 -13.40 20.40 -13.07
C TYR A 111 -13.43 20.22 -11.55
N GLU A 112 -14.42 19.48 -11.04
CA GLU A 112 -14.32 18.91 -9.71
C GLU A 112 -13.01 18.13 -9.63
N ASP A 113 -12.24 18.32 -8.55
CA ASP A 113 -11.01 17.55 -8.33
C ASP A 113 -11.38 16.06 -8.42
N PRO A 114 -10.81 15.27 -9.36
CA PRO A 114 -11.13 13.85 -9.53
C PRO A 114 -11.07 13.06 -8.22
N ILE A 115 -10.24 13.52 -7.26
CA ILE A 115 -10.12 12.96 -5.92
C ILE A 115 -11.41 13.10 -5.09
N GLU A 116 -12.11 14.22 -5.18
CA GLU A 116 -13.32 14.49 -4.40
C GLU A 116 -14.51 13.65 -4.91
N SER A 117 -14.70 13.61 -6.23
CA SER A 117 -15.73 12.78 -6.88
C SER A 117 -15.53 11.29 -6.54
N VAL A 118 -14.32 10.77 -6.74
CA VAL A 118 -13.97 9.37 -6.42
C VAL A 118 -14.16 9.07 -4.92
N SER A 119 -13.85 10.02 -4.04
CA SER A 119 -14.07 9.86 -2.59
C SER A 119 -15.55 9.78 -2.23
N HIS A 120 -16.40 10.61 -2.87
CA HIS A 120 -17.85 10.55 -2.67
C HIS A 120 -18.42 9.22 -3.16
N LEU A 121 -17.99 8.77 -4.34
CA LEU A 121 -18.40 7.50 -4.92
C LEU A 121 -17.96 6.31 -4.05
N ALA A 122 -16.74 6.34 -3.52
CA ALA A 122 -16.24 5.30 -2.62
C ALA A 122 -17.10 5.21 -1.35
N LYS A 123 -17.45 6.36 -0.75
CA LYS A 123 -18.37 6.40 0.39
C LYS A 123 -19.74 5.82 0.07
N LYS A 124 -20.31 6.16 -1.10
CA LYS A 124 -21.61 5.63 -1.57
C LYS A 124 -21.58 4.10 -1.73
N ASN A 125 -20.45 3.54 -2.16
CA ASN A 125 -20.27 2.11 -2.37
C ASN A 125 -19.66 1.37 -1.17
N ASN A 126 -19.57 2.01 0.01
CA ASN A 126 -18.96 1.45 1.23
C ASN A 126 -17.50 0.96 1.02
N VAL A 127 -16.76 1.67 0.17
CA VAL A 127 -15.35 1.43 -0.12
C VAL A 127 -14.51 2.51 0.56
N LYS A 128 -13.46 2.08 1.26
CA LYS A 128 -12.45 2.98 1.85
C LYS A 128 -11.30 3.14 0.88
N ILE A 129 -10.78 4.36 0.75
CA ILE A 129 -9.55 4.62 0.01
C ILE A 129 -8.43 4.97 0.99
N ALA A 130 -7.34 4.23 0.92
CA ALA A 130 -6.10 4.49 1.64
C ALA A 130 -5.13 5.20 0.69
N TRP A 131 -4.92 6.50 0.95
CA TRP A 131 -4.08 7.34 0.11
C TRP A 131 -2.63 7.26 0.55
N THR A 132 -1.73 7.08 -0.42
CA THR A 132 -0.29 6.95 -0.18
C THR A 132 0.27 8.24 0.41
N TYR A 133 0.71 8.19 1.67
CA TYR A 133 1.26 9.31 2.39
C TYR A 133 2.77 9.10 2.63
N PRO A 134 3.63 10.13 2.49
CA PRO A 134 3.34 11.57 2.35
C PRO A 134 3.23 12.10 0.90
N TYR A 135 3.16 11.22 -0.10
CA TYR A 135 3.34 11.60 -1.50
C TYR A 135 2.14 12.27 -2.17
N VAL A 136 0.94 12.17 -1.58
CA VAL A 136 -0.26 12.89 -2.06
C VAL A 136 -0.40 14.22 -1.30
N SER A 137 -0.37 15.33 -2.04
CA SER A 137 -0.38 16.71 -1.51
C SER A 137 -1.70 17.12 -0.84
N ASN A 138 -2.80 16.45 -1.19
CA ASN A 138 -4.12 16.74 -0.63
C ASN A 138 -4.36 15.82 0.56
N LYS A 139 -4.47 16.42 1.76
CA LYS A 139 -4.75 15.76 3.04
C LYS A 139 -6.03 14.93 2.90
N PRO A 140 -5.96 13.60 2.77
CA PRO A 140 -7.17 12.82 2.60
C PRO A 140 -7.85 12.75 3.95
N SER A 141 -9.08 13.27 4.04
CA SER A 141 -9.93 13.09 5.22
C SER A 141 -10.46 11.66 5.37
N THR A 142 -10.18 10.79 4.39
CA THR A 142 -10.87 9.50 4.18
C THR A 142 -10.05 8.26 4.54
N GLY A 143 -8.71 8.33 4.54
CA GLY A 143 -7.83 7.20 4.92
C GLY A 143 -6.37 7.35 4.50
N ILE A 144 -5.46 6.64 5.17
CA ILE A 144 -4.02 6.73 4.89
C ILE A 144 -3.41 5.34 4.65
N ASP A 145 -2.61 5.23 3.59
CA ASP A 145 -1.58 4.21 3.37
C ASP A 145 -0.19 4.85 3.67
N LEU A 146 0.26 4.71 4.91
CA LEU A 146 1.40 5.42 5.48
C LEU A 146 2.71 4.73 5.10
N GLN A 147 3.56 5.41 4.33
CA GLN A 147 4.93 4.94 4.07
C GLN A 147 5.86 5.33 5.21
N ILE A 148 6.53 4.34 5.79
CA ILE A 148 7.48 4.51 6.89
C ILE A 148 8.83 3.93 6.48
N THR A 149 9.63 4.75 5.81
CA THR A 149 11.05 4.48 5.52
C THR A 149 11.98 5.37 6.34
N GLU A 150 11.39 6.36 7.01
CA GLU A 150 12.01 7.30 7.93
C GLU A 150 11.00 7.60 9.04
N TRP A 151 11.46 7.95 10.24
CA TRP A 151 10.60 8.42 11.32
C TRP A 151 11.14 9.70 11.95
N SER A 152 10.43 10.81 11.74
CA SER A 152 10.78 12.13 12.29
C SER A 152 9.67 12.69 13.17
N LYS A 153 10.04 13.59 14.10
CA LYS A 153 9.06 14.35 14.90
C LYS A 153 8.10 15.16 14.03
N THR A 154 8.52 15.55 12.83
CA THR A 154 7.68 16.26 11.87
C THR A 154 6.57 15.36 11.33
N GLN A 155 6.91 14.13 10.89
CA GLN A 155 5.92 13.15 10.43
C GLN A 155 4.93 12.79 11.55
N GLU A 156 5.41 12.61 12.78
CA GLU A 156 4.55 12.34 13.93
C GLU A 156 3.52 13.46 14.14
N ARG A 157 3.96 14.73 14.13
CA ARG A 157 3.05 15.88 14.27
C ARG A 157 2.07 15.97 13.10
N GLN A 158 2.54 15.75 11.88
CA GLN A 158 1.69 15.77 10.69
C GLN A 158 0.63 14.68 10.75
N LEU A 159 1.00 13.45 11.12
CA LEU A 159 0.09 12.34 11.26
C LEU A 159 -0.97 12.60 12.34
N ALA A 160 -0.56 13.14 13.50
CA ALA A 160 -1.47 13.54 14.56
C ALA A 160 -2.46 14.65 14.13
N GLN A 161 -2.09 15.49 13.16
CA GLN A 161 -2.93 16.58 12.65
C GLN A 161 -3.91 16.15 11.55
N THR A 162 -3.60 15.12 10.77
CA THR A 162 -4.43 14.72 9.61
C THR A 162 -5.83 14.25 10.02
N LYS A 163 -6.03 13.77 11.26
CA LYS A 163 -7.27 13.19 11.80
C LYS A 163 -7.85 11.99 11.02
N ALA A 164 -7.31 11.67 9.85
CA ALA A 164 -7.73 10.54 9.04
C ALA A 164 -7.17 9.23 9.62
N PRO A 165 -7.93 8.13 9.52
CA PRO A 165 -7.47 6.83 9.99
C PRO A 165 -6.34 6.30 9.10
N VAL A 166 -5.32 5.73 9.71
CA VAL A 166 -4.31 4.95 9.00
C VAL A 166 -4.84 3.52 8.85
N TYR A 167 -5.07 3.09 7.61
CA TYR A 167 -5.53 1.73 7.31
C TYR A 167 -4.36 0.78 7.09
N ILE A 168 -3.32 1.26 6.43
CA ILE A 168 -2.11 0.50 6.10
C ILE A 168 -0.91 1.32 6.55
N ALA A 169 0.03 0.68 7.23
CA ALA A 169 1.36 1.21 7.50
C ALA A 169 2.39 0.33 6.79
N ARG A 170 3.10 0.89 5.82
CA ARG A 170 4.15 0.20 5.07
C ARG A 170 5.50 0.51 5.68
N VAL A 171 6.11 -0.49 6.29
CA VAL A 171 7.41 -0.36 6.92
C VAL A 171 8.51 -0.77 5.95
N GLY A 172 9.49 0.11 5.80
CA GLY A 172 10.74 -0.13 5.11
C GLY A 172 11.88 0.43 5.93
N ASN A 173 13.11 0.11 5.53
CA ASN A 173 14.29 0.68 6.15
C ASN A 173 15.33 0.99 5.08
N ARG A 174 16.31 1.82 5.43
CA ARG A 174 17.32 2.29 4.48
C ARG A 174 18.62 2.66 5.18
N ILE A 175 19.69 2.72 4.40
CA ILE A 175 20.98 3.32 4.77
C ILE A 175 21.29 4.38 3.71
N GLY A 176 21.21 5.66 4.09
CA GLY A 176 21.27 6.77 3.16
C GLY A 176 20.18 6.70 2.10
N LYS A 177 20.58 6.51 0.84
CA LYS A 177 19.66 6.40 -0.31
C LYS A 177 19.32 4.95 -0.69
N ASN A 178 19.95 3.97 -0.05
CA ASN A 178 19.82 2.57 -0.41
C ASN A 178 18.77 1.89 0.48
N GLN A 179 17.91 1.06 -0.12
CA GLN A 179 17.03 0.16 0.63
C GLN A 179 17.87 -0.76 1.52
N ALA A 180 17.40 -1.00 2.74
CA ALA A 180 18.00 -1.94 3.68
C ALA A 180 16.92 -2.89 4.22
N PHE A 181 17.34 -4.03 4.76
CA PHE A 181 16.44 -4.91 5.50
C PHE A 181 15.90 -4.19 6.73
N LEU A 182 14.75 -4.65 7.23
CA LEU A 182 14.09 -3.98 8.34
C LEU A 182 14.94 -3.90 9.62
N ASP A 183 15.88 -4.81 9.82
CA ASP A 183 16.78 -4.88 10.97
C ASP A 183 18.13 -4.18 10.79
N ASP A 184 18.51 -3.79 9.56
CA ASP A 184 19.84 -3.28 9.24
C ASP A 184 19.87 -1.77 8.88
N GLY A 185 18.71 -1.12 8.76
CA GLY A 185 18.65 0.29 8.39
C GLY A 185 18.60 1.29 9.55
N GLU A 186 18.44 2.56 9.19
CA GLU A 186 18.50 3.73 10.08
C GLU A 186 17.39 3.81 11.13
N ILE A 187 16.19 3.27 10.86
CA ILE A 187 15.07 3.36 11.81
C ILE A 187 14.94 2.11 12.69
N SER A 188 14.63 2.32 13.98
CA SER A 188 14.29 1.23 14.89
C SER A 188 12.83 0.83 14.76
N LEU A 189 12.55 -0.23 14.01
CA LEU A 189 11.18 -0.71 13.78
C LEU A 189 10.42 -1.02 15.08
N PRO A 190 11.00 -1.63 16.13
CA PRO A 190 10.31 -1.81 17.41
C PRO A 190 9.84 -0.49 18.03
N GLN A 191 10.68 0.54 18.02
CA GLN A 191 10.32 1.86 18.56
C GLN A 191 9.26 2.55 17.70
N THR A 192 9.41 2.49 16.38
CA THR A 192 8.47 3.06 15.42
C THR A 192 7.08 2.44 15.54
N LEU A 193 6.97 1.11 15.59
CA LEU A 193 5.69 0.42 15.72
C LEU A 193 5.03 0.66 17.09
N ARG A 194 5.81 0.69 18.18
CA ARG A 194 5.30 1.08 19.50
C ARG A 194 4.74 2.50 19.48
N LYS A 195 5.42 3.41 18.78
CA LYS A 195 4.98 4.80 18.66
C LYS A 195 3.68 4.89 17.86
N LEU A 196 3.60 4.20 16.72
CA LEU A 196 2.40 4.14 15.90
C LEU A 196 1.21 3.59 16.70
N GLN A 197 1.44 2.54 17.50
CA GLN A 197 0.43 1.99 18.40
C GLN A 197 0.00 2.98 19.49
N SER A 198 0.92 3.75 20.07
CA SER A 198 0.60 4.82 21.04
C SER A 198 -0.25 5.95 20.45
N LEU A 199 -0.26 6.09 19.11
CA LEU A 199 -1.14 7.00 18.38
C LEU A 199 -2.50 6.37 18.03
N GLY A 200 -2.80 5.16 18.54
CA GLY A 200 -4.07 4.47 18.34
C GLY A 200 -4.16 3.63 17.07
N PHE A 201 -3.04 3.40 16.38
CA PHE A 201 -3.05 2.57 15.18
C PHE A 201 -3.34 1.10 15.51
N SER A 202 -4.29 0.53 14.77
CA SER A 202 -4.72 -0.87 14.88
C SER A 202 -4.93 -1.55 13.52
N GLY A 203 -4.50 -0.91 12.43
CA GLY A 203 -4.68 -1.40 11.07
C GLY A 203 -3.66 -2.46 10.64
N TYR A 204 -3.44 -2.53 9.33
CA TYR A 204 -2.56 -3.50 8.71
C TYR A 204 -1.14 -2.98 8.56
N ILE A 205 -0.14 -3.81 8.86
CA ILE A 205 1.27 -3.52 8.60
C ILE A 205 1.73 -4.35 7.42
N ALA A 206 2.23 -3.68 6.39
CA ALA A 206 2.87 -4.31 5.25
C ALA A 206 4.36 -3.96 5.25
N THR A 207 5.19 -4.78 4.60
CA THR A 207 6.57 -4.38 4.31
C THR A 207 6.62 -3.64 2.97
N THR A 208 7.50 -2.66 2.84
CA THR A 208 7.91 -2.19 1.51
C THR A 208 8.68 -3.31 0.78
N PRO A 209 8.91 -3.20 -0.54
CA PRO A 209 9.82 -4.12 -1.22
C PRO A 209 11.21 -4.12 -0.52
N PRO A 210 11.72 -5.29 -0.10
CA PRO A 210 13.00 -5.44 0.59
C PRO A 210 14.16 -5.29 -0.41
N PRO A 211 15.43 -5.16 0.02
CA PRO A 211 16.59 -5.36 -0.86
C PRO A 211 16.51 -6.70 -1.61
N GLY A 212 17.06 -6.75 -2.83
CA GLY A 212 17.15 -7.99 -3.60
C GLY A 212 18.31 -8.87 -3.11
N LEU A 213 18.09 -10.18 -3.05
CA LEU A 213 19.12 -11.18 -2.75
C LEU A 213 19.55 -11.96 -4.00
N ILE A 214 20.65 -12.70 -3.88
CA ILE A 214 21.09 -13.62 -4.94
C ILE A 214 20.04 -14.74 -5.11
N ASP A 215 19.73 -15.03 -6.37
CA ASP A 215 18.68 -15.97 -6.81
C ASP A 215 17.29 -15.65 -6.23
N ASP A 216 17.02 -14.38 -5.97
CA ASP A 216 15.69 -13.91 -5.61
C ASP A 216 14.84 -13.69 -6.87
N THR A 217 13.51 -13.80 -6.76
CA THR A 217 12.61 -13.45 -7.87
C THR A 217 12.49 -11.94 -7.99
N ASP A 218 11.90 -11.43 -9.08
CA ASP A 218 11.60 -9.99 -9.22
C ASP A 218 10.68 -9.44 -8.11
N TRP A 219 9.90 -10.34 -7.48
CA TRP A 219 9.07 -10.04 -6.32
C TRP A 219 9.86 -10.04 -5.00
N ARG A 220 11.12 -10.49 -5.02
CA ARG A 220 12.06 -10.54 -3.90
C ARG A 220 11.59 -11.44 -2.74
N HIS A 221 11.12 -12.64 -3.06
CA HIS A 221 10.56 -13.59 -2.09
C HIS A 221 11.50 -13.87 -0.90
N LYS A 222 12.81 -14.04 -1.12
CA LYS A 222 13.78 -14.30 -0.03
C LYS A 222 13.89 -13.10 0.90
N GLY A 223 14.07 -11.90 0.34
CA GLY A 223 14.11 -10.67 1.14
C GLY A 223 12.79 -10.46 1.91
N ARG A 224 11.65 -10.81 1.31
CA ARG A 224 10.34 -10.68 1.96
C ARG A 224 10.20 -11.67 3.11
N SER A 225 10.68 -12.90 2.94
CA SER A 225 10.71 -13.88 4.03
C SER A 225 11.44 -13.34 5.25
N HIS A 226 12.60 -12.71 5.02
CA HIS A 226 13.41 -12.13 6.07
C HIS A 226 12.64 -11.02 6.80
N ASP A 227 12.19 -10.01 6.07
CA ASP A 227 11.51 -8.84 6.64
C ASP A 227 10.18 -9.20 7.32
N VAL A 228 9.40 -10.11 6.73
CA VAL A 228 8.15 -10.60 7.34
C VAL A 228 8.43 -11.39 8.61
N GLY A 229 9.47 -12.24 8.63
CA GLY A 229 9.89 -12.97 9.82
C GLY A 229 10.27 -12.02 10.96
N TYR A 230 11.10 -11.02 10.65
CA TYR A 230 11.49 -9.99 11.62
C TYR A 230 10.29 -9.18 12.12
N LEU A 231 9.41 -8.75 11.21
CA LEU A 231 8.20 -8.00 11.56
C LEU A 231 7.26 -8.79 12.48
N LYS A 232 7.09 -10.10 12.22
CA LYS A 232 6.34 -11.01 13.10
C LYS A 232 6.90 -11.03 14.52
N ALA A 233 8.22 -11.17 14.66
CA ALA A 233 8.88 -11.18 15.96
C ALA A 233 8.66 -9.87 16.74
N ILE A 234 8.74 -8.72 16.06
CA ILE A 234 8.49 -7.42 16.69
C ILE A 234 7.03 -7.31 17.16
N ILE A 235 6.05 -7.63 16.32
CA ILE A 235 4.64 -7.51 16.67
C ILE A 235 4.29 -8.43 17.85
N GLN A 236 4.75 -9.68 17.84
CA GLN A 236 4.56 -10.62 18.95
C GLN A 236 5.19 -10.10 20.25
N THR A 237 6.39 -9.50 20.16
CA THR A 237 7.05 -8.90 21.33
C THR A 237 6.24 -7.72 21.87
N LEU A 238 5.76 -6.83 21.00
CA LEU A 238 4.96 -5.66 21.41
C LEU A 238 3.64 -6.07 22.05
N GLU A 239 2.97 -7.10 21.53
CA GLU A 239 1.71 -7.61 22.05
C GLU A 239 1.88 -8.35 23.39
N SER A 240 2.98 -9.10 23.58
CA SER A 240 3.28 -9.76 24.86
C SER A 240 3.59 -8.77 25.99
N CYS A 241 4.27 -7.66 25.70
CA CYS A 241 4.58 -6.62 26.67
C CYS A 241 3.35 -5.80 27.13
N GLN A 242 2.19 -5.93 26.49
CA GLN A 242 0.97 -5.20 26.83
C GLN A 242 0.02 -5.98 27.76
N GLY A 243 0.31 -7.26 27.98
CA GLY A 243 -0.44 -8.12 28.90
C GLY A 243 0.08 -8.14 30.33
N HIS A 244 0.96 -7.22 30.73
CA HIS A 244 1.51 -7.05 32.08
C HIS A 244 1.36 -5.59 32.52
#